data_AF-A0A6P2B4A5-F1
#
_entry.id   AF-A0A6P2B4A5-F1
#
_cell.length_a   1.000
_cell.length_b   1.000
_cell.length_c   1.000
_cell.angle_alpha   90.00
_cell.angle_beta   90.00
_cell.angle_gamma   90.00
#
_symmetry.space_group_name_H-M   'P 1'
#
loop_
_entity.id
_entity.type
_entity.pdbx_description
1 polymer ?
#
loop_
_entity_poly.entity_id
_entity_poly.type
_entity_poly.pdbx_seq_one_letter_code
_entity_poly.pdbx_strand_id
1 'polypeptide(L)'
;MTALLLVGVFALIYIADQQNFNLPNATVPFLGAVILLGSALYQYGQRWRVSPWTWIAGTILLMLTIYNVSVDPGANFFGVSLLIFAAVLAVGLFTGET
;
A
#
# COMPACT_ATOMS: atom_id res chain seq x y z
N MET A 1 -13.87 6.12 -5.39
CA MET A 1 -14.52 4.98 -4.68
C MET A 1 -13.52 3.90 -4.21
N THR A 2 -12.41 3.66 -4.90
CA THR A 2 -11.37 2.69 -4.49
C THR A 2 -10.59 3.11 -3.23
N ALA A 3 -10.35 4.41 -3.04
CA ALA A 3 -9.63 4.96 -1.88
C ALA A 3 -10.28 4.66 -0.52
N LEU A 4 -11.60 4.79 -0.43
CA LEU A 4 -12.35 4.57 0.82
C LEU A 4 -12.33 3.09 1.24
N LEU A 5 -12.44 2.17 0.27
CA LEU A 5 -12.33 0.73 0.49
C LEU A 5 -10.91 0.33 0.92
N LEU A 6 -9.89 0.95 0.33
CA LEU A 6 -8.49 0.66 0.65
C LEU A 6 -8.13 1.15 2.07
N VAL A 7 -8.55 2.36 2.43
CA VAL A 7 -8.44 2.87 3.81
C VAL A 7 -9.23 1.98 4.78
N GLY A 8 -10.41 1.49 4.39
CA GLY A 8 -11.19 0.53 5.17
C GLY A 8 -10.45 -0.79 5.43
N VAL A 9 -9.78 -1.34 4.41
CA VAL A 9 -8.97 -2.57 4.56
C VAL A 9 -7.78 -2.33 5.49
N PHE A 10 -7.07 -1.22 5.36
CA PHE A 10 -5.96 -0.89 6.26
C PHE A 10 -6.42 -0.60 7.69
N ALA A 11 -7.58 0.04 7.88
CA ALA A 11 -8.18 0.26 9.20
C ALA A 11 -8.57 -1.07 9.86
N LEU A 12 -9.12 -2.02 9.09
CA LEU A 12 -9.41 -3.37 9.59
C LEU A 12 -8.14 -4.15 9.95
N ILE A 13 -7.07 -4.04 9.16
CA ILE A 13 -5.77 -4.66 9.47
C ILE A 13 -5.17 -4.05 10.74
N TYR A 14 -5.24 -2.73 10.91
CA TYR A 14 -4.76 -2.05 12.13
C TYR A 14 -5.53 -2.48 13.38
N ILE A 15 -6.86 -2.57 13.28
CA ILE A 15 -7.71 -3.04 14.38
C ILE A 15 -7.43 -4.53 14.67
N ALA A 16 -7.17 -5.34 13.64
CA ALA A 16 -6.83 -6.75 13.79
C ALA A 16 -5.44 -6.96 14.43
N ASP A 17 -4.46 -6.13 14.08
CA ASP A 17 -3.12 -6.13 14.68
C ASP A 17 -3.16 -5.74 16.17
N GLN A 18 -4.00 -4.74 16.52
CA GLN A 18 -4.26 -4.40 17.94
C GLN A 18 -4.92 -5.54 18.74
N GLN A 19 -5.55 -6.52 18.08
CA GLN A 19 -6.20 -7.67 18.74
C GLN A 19 -5.22 -8.81 19.06
N ASN A 20 -3.90 -8.59 19.06
CA ASN A 20 -2.84 -9.59 19.27
C ASN A 20 -2.75 -10.67 18.18
N PHE A 21 -3.15 -10.36 16.94
CA PHE A 21 -2.71 -11.18 15.82
C PHE A 21 -1.24 -10.84 15.55
N ASN A 22 -0.32 -11.76 15.88
CA ASN A 22 1.11 -11.63 15.61
C ASN A 22 1.38 -11.71 14.10
N LEU A 23 0.95 -10.69 13.36
CA LEU A 23 1.13 -10.57 11.93
C LEU A 23 2.58 -10.17 11.66
N PRO A 24 3.30 -10.84 10.75
CA PRO A 24 4.65 -10.44 10.38
C PRO A 24 4.70 -8.97 9.97
N ASN A 25 5.72 -8.23 10.42
CA ASN A 25 5.89 -6.81 10.11
C ASN A 25 5.95 -6.51 8.58
N ALA A 26 6.31 -7.52 7.78
CA ALA A 26 6.30 -7.47 6.32
C ALA A 26 4.90 -7.51 5.70
N THR A 27 3.88 -8.02 6.41
CA THR A 27 2.54 -8.26 5.85
C THR A 27 1.88 -6.99 5.36
N VAL A 28 2.03 -5.89 6.12
CA VAL A 28 1.41 -4.61 5.80
C VAL A 28 2.00 -3.96 4.55
N PRO A 29 3.33 -3.75 4.43
CA PRO A 29 3.92 -3.24 3.19
C PRO A 29 3.73 -4.22 2.02
N PHE A 30 3.71 -5.54 2.26
CA PHE A 30 3.49 -6.54 1.23
C PHE A 30 2.10 -6.44 0.62
N LEU A 31 1.07 -6.46 1.46
CA LEU A 31 -0.32 -6.30 1.03
C LEU A 31 -0.51 -4.94 0.33
N GLY A 32 0.14 -3.89 0.85
CA GLY A 32 0.10 -2.59 0.22
C GLY A 32 0.69 -2.57 -1.20
N ALA A 33 1.86 -3.19 -1.37
CA ALA A 33 2.50 -3.36 -2.67
C ALA A 33 1.62 -4.17 -3.63
N VAL A 34 1.07 -5.30 -3.18
CA VAL A 34 0.19 -6.16 -3.98
C VAL A 34 -1.06 -5.42 -4.42
N ILE A 35 -1.68 -4.63 -3.54
CA ILE A 35 -2.89 -3.87 -3.88
C ILE A 35 -2.56 -2.78 -4.90
N LEU A 36 -1.52 -1.96 -4.68
CA LEU A 36 -1.17 -0.88 -5.61
C LEU A 36 -0.70 -1.42 -6.97
N LEU A 37 0.24 -2.35 -6.98
CA LEU A 37 0.77 -2.93 -8.22
C LEU A 37 -0.27 -3.79 -8.93
N GLY A 38 -1.05 -4.59 -8.19
CA GLY A 38 -2.15 -5.39 -8.75
C GLY A 38 -3.24 -4.52 -9.37
N SER A 39 -3.61 -3.42 -8.71
CA SER A 39 -4.56 -2.46 -9.28
C SER A 39 -4.01 -1.74 -10.51
N ALA A 40 -2.72 -1.38 -10.50
CA ALA A 40 -2.06 -0.75 -11.63
C ALA A 40 -1.99 -1.70 -12.84
N LEU A 41 -1.66 -2.97 -12.63
CA LEU A 41 -1.65 -4.02 -13.66
C LEU A 41 -3.05 -4.26 -14.24
N TYR A 42 -4.08 -4.33 -13.37
CA TYR A 42 -5.46 -4.51 -13.81
C TYR A 42 -5.95 -3.36 -14.68
N GLN A 43 -5.71 -2.11 -14.23
CA GLN A 43 -6.08 -0.90 -14.99
C GLN A 43 -5.30 -0.79 -16.30
N TYR A 44 -4.03 -1.17 -16.30
CA TYR A 44 -3.20 -1.22 -17.50
C TYR A 44 -3.77 -2.19 -18.55
N GLY A 45 -4.19 -3.39 -18.12
CA GLY A 45 -4.84 -4.38 -18.99
C GLY A 45 -6.17 -3.90 -19.57
N GLN A 46 -6.92 -3.08 -18.82
CA GLN A 46 -8.18 -2.45 -19.24
C GLN A 46 -7.96 -1.18 -20.11
N ARG A 47 -6.71 -0.80 -20.39
CA ARG A 47 -6.32 0.46 -21.08
C ARG A 47 -6.83 1.72 -20.37
N TRP A 48 -7.07 1.66 -19.08
CA TRP A 48 -7.40 2.84 -18.28
C TRP A 48 -6.12 3.63 -17.99
N ARG A 49 -6.26 4.95 -17.82
CA ARG A 49 -5.15 5.80 -17.40
C ARG A 49 -4.74 5.40 -15.99
N VAL A 50 -3.55 4.84 -15.86
CA VAL A 50 -2.94 4.52 -14.57
C VAL A 50 -2.05 5.68 -14.17
N SER A 51 -2.27 6.21 -12.97
CA SER A 51 -1.39 7.25 -12.43
C SER A 51 0.04 6.71 -12.27
N PRO A 52 1.08 7.40 -12.77
CA PRO A 52 2.47 7.03 -12.55
C PRO A 52 2.83 6.88 -11.06
N TRP A 53 2.13 7.62 -10.19
CA TRP A 53 2.34 7.60 -8.75
C TRP A 53 1.97 6.27 -8.10
N THR A 54 0.96 5.56 -8.64
CA THR A 54 0.56 4.23 -8.19
C THR A 54 1.69 3.21 -8.37
N TRP A 55 2.41 3.29 -9.50
CA TRP A 55 3.56 2.43 -9.78
C TRP A 55 4.74 2.71 -8.86
N ILE A 56 5.03 3.99 -8.64
CA ILE A 56 6.15 4.42 -7.79
C ILE A 56 5.88 3.97 -6.34
N ALA A 57 4.70 4.27 -5.81
CA ALA A 57 4.35 3.90 -4.45
C ALA A 57 4.25 2.39 -4.24
N GLY A 58 3.68 1.65 -5.20
CA GLY A 58 3.66 0.19 -5.16
C GLY A 58 5.06 -0.42 -5.12
N THR A 59 5.99 0.12 -5.91
CA THR A 59 7.40 -0.30 -5.91
C THR A 59 8.09 0.03 -4.58
N ILE A 60 7.83 1.19 -3.98
CA ILE A 60 8.39 1.57 -2.68
C ILE A 60 7.92 0.63 -1.57
N LEU A 61 6.62 0.29 -1.54
CA LEU A 61 6.08 -0.66 -0.57
C LEU A 61 6.67 -2.07 -0.77
N LEU A 62 6.93 -2.46 -2.02
CA LEU A 62 7.58 -3.72 -2.33
C LEU A 62 9.03 -3.72 -1.82
N MET A 63 9.76 -2.64 -2.02
CA MET A 63 11.10 -2.44 -1.46
C MET A 63 11.12 -2.50 0.06
N LEU A 64 10.15 -1.85 0.74
CA LEU A 64 10.02 -1.90 2.20
C LEU A 64 9.74 -3.33 2.69
N THR A 65 8.95 -4.09 1.94
CA THR A 65 8.72 -5.51 2.23
C THR A 65 10.01 -6.32 2.14
N ILE A 66 10.76 -6.15 1.04
CA ILE A 66 12.05 -6.85 0.85
C ILE A 66 13.03 -6.46 1.95
N TYR A 67 13.13 -5.16 2.28
CA TYR A 67 14.00 -4.69 3.36
C TYR A 67 13.62 -5.32 4.71
N ASN A 68 12.33 -5.39 5.03
CA ASN A 68 11.88 -6.04 6.25
C ASN A 68 12.27 -7.53 6.28
N VAL A 69 12.07 -8.26 5.18
CA VAL A 69 12.39 -9.69 5.15
C VAL A 69 13.89 -9.97 5.11
N SER A 70 14.69 -9.13 4.43
CA SER A 70 16.09 -9.41 4.12
C SER A 70 17.10 -8.68 4.99
N VAL A 71 16.76 -7.54 5.60
CA VAL A 71 17.70 -6.70 6.36
C VAL A 71 17.31 -6.62 7.83
N ASP A 72 16.08 -6.22 8.14
CA ASP A 72 15.59 -6.10 9.51
C ASP A 72 14.13 -6.55 9.65
N PRO A 73 13.89 -7.81 10.04
CA PRO A 73 12.55 -8.35 10.31
C PRO A 73 11.81 -7.66 11.46
N GLY A 74 12.54 -7.00 12.36
CA GLY A 74 11.97 -6.28 13.50
C GLY A 74 11.44 -4.89 13.16
N ALA A 75 11.79 -4.35 11.99
CA ALA A 75 11.42 -2.99 11.62
C ALA A 75 9.90 -2.87 11.33
N ASN A 76 9.20 -2.05 12.11
CA ASN A 76 7.77 -1.80 11.89
C ASN A 76 7.57 -0.70 10.82
N PHE A 77 7.12 -1.09 9.63
CA PHE A 77 6.83 -0.18 8.52
C PHE A 77 5.34 0.20 8.39
N PHE A 78 4.52 -0.06 9.41
CA PHE A 78 3.09 0.24 9.40
C PHE A 78 2.82 1.72 9.14
N GLY A 79 3.43 2.61 9.93
CA GLY A 79 3.26 4.06 9.78
C GLY A 79 3.79 4.60 8.45
N VAL A 80 4.94 4.11 7.99
CA VAL A 80 5.54 4.50 6.71
C VAL A 80 4.64 4.07 5.54
N SER A 81 4.10 2.86 5.59
CA SER A 81 3.19 2.34 4.56
C SER A 81 1.93 3.20 4.47
N LEU A 82 1.34 3.58 5.61
CA LEU A 82 0.19 4.48 5.65
C LEU A 82 0.49 5.85 5.06
N LEU A 83 1.66 6.43 5.35
CA LEU A 83 2.06 7.72 4.78
C LEU A 83 2.21 7.64 3.25
N ILE A 84 2.76 6.54 2.73
CA ILE A 84 2.88 6.33 1.29
C ILE A 84 1.48 6.25 0.65
N PHE A 85 0.55 5.53 1.26
CA PHE A 85 -0.84 5.50 0.78
C PHE A 85 -1.50 6.86 0.82
N ALA A 86 -1.37 7.59 1.93
CA ALA A 86 -1.90 8.94 2.07
C ALA A 86 -1.31 9.88 1.02
N ALA A 87 -0.02 9.77 0.71
CA ALA A 87 0.64 10.54 -0.34
C ALA A 87 0.07 10.22 -1.73
N VAL A 88 -0.11 8.94 -2.07
CA VAL A 88 -0.72 8.53 -3.35
C VAL A 88 -2.13 9.09 -3.49
N LEU A 89 -2.93 9.02 -2.42
CA LEU A 89 -4.29 9.56 -2.40
C LEU A 89 -4.31 11.08 -2.51
N ALA A 90 -3.44 11.77 -1.78
CA ALA A 90 -3.32 13.22 -1.85
C ALA A 90 -2.93 13.65 -3.26
N VAL A 91 -1.92 12.99 -3.85
CA VAL A 91 -1.47 13.28 -5.22
C VAL A 91 -2.58 12.99 -6.23
N GLY A 92 -3.28 11.85 -6.14
CA GLY A 92 -4.41 11.53 -6.99
C GLY A 92 -5.56 12.55 -6.91
N LEU A 93 -5.81 13.08 -5.71
CA LEU A 93 -6.82 14.11 -5.47
C LEU A 93 -6.41 15.47 -6.06
N PHE A 94 -5.13 15.83 -5.97
CA PHE A 94 -4.60 17.05 -6.60
C PHE A 94 -4.48 16.95 -8.13
N THR A 95 -4.24 15.75 -8.68
CA THR A 95 -4.16 15.54 -10.13
C THR A 95 -5.52 15.30 -10.78
N GLY A 96 -6.59 15.11 -10.00
CA GLY A 96 -7.94 14.80 -10.49
C GLY A 96 -8.04 13.41 -11.13
N GLU A 97 -7.11 12.51 -10.81
CA GLU A 97 -7.03 11.14 -11.35
C GLU A 97 -7.87 10.14 -10.55
N THR A 98 -8.39 10.54 -9.38
CA THR A 98 -9.20 9.73 -8.45
C THR A 98 -10.38 10.50 -7.88
#